data_AF-A0A2P8W961-F1
#
_entry.id   AF-A0A2P8W961-F1
#
_cell.length_a   1.000
_cell.length_b   1.000
_cell.length_c   1.000
_cell.angle_alpha   90.00
_cell.angle_beta   90.00
_cell.angle_gamma   90.00
#
_symmetry.space_group_name_H-M   'P 1'
#
loop_
_entity.id
_entity.type
_entity.pdbx_description
1 polymer ?
#
loop_
_entity_poly.entity_id
_entity_poly.type
_entity_poly.pdbx_seq_one_letter_code
_entity_poly.pdbx_strand_id
1 'polypeptide(L)'
;MTGFIRGLFGGKAKNPGESDRPVRQKPAPKQPTIKQVGGAYFLSEDDAKSYGNIEYMRSSKTVRRTYAKKRGETGERESIRQISSLEAKRLQEQGMPVQQVATSEVSYQPTVKKDASSERRKVDTNLDMFRKMAKDIRK
;
A
#
# COMPACT_ATOMS: atom_id res chain seq x y z
N MET A 1 30.97 20.82 53.21
CA MET A 1 29.53 21.03 53.45
C MET A 1 28.94 21.80 52.27
N THR A 2 28.05 21.14 51.53
CA THR A 2 26.83 21.69 50.88
C THR A 2 26.85 23.06 50.19
N GLY A 3 26.98 23.05 48.85
CA GLY A 3 25.99 23.57 47.89
C GLY A 3 25.80 25.08 47.66
N PHE A 4 26.17 25.57 46.47
CA PHE A 4 25.68 26.87 45.93
C PHE A 4 25.34 26.87 44.42
N ILE A 5 25.22 25.72 43.73
CA ILE A 5 24.67 25.74 42.35
C ILE A 5 23.15 25.74 42.43
N ARG A 6 22.61 26.91 42.74
CA ARG A 6 21.18 27.23 42.68
C ARG A 6 20.93 27.88 41.31
N GLY A 7 20.26 27.15 40.41
CA GLY A 7 19.60 27.76 39.25
C GLY A 7 20.06 27.38 37.84
N LEU A 8 20.56 26.16 37.59
CA LEU A 8 20.85 25.71 36.22
C LEU A 8 19.61 25.18 35.47
N PHE A 9 18.46 25.83 35.60
CA PHE A 9 17.29 25.63 34.72
C PHE A 9 16.56 26.97 34.58
N GLY A 10 17.24 27.93 33.97
CA GLY A 10 16.62 29.15 33.46
C GLY A 10 15.67 28.83 32.32
N GLY A 11 14.44 29.30 32.44
CA GLY A 11 13.37 29.12 31.46
C GLY A 11 13.75 29.61 30.06
N LYS A 12 13.12 29.01 29.06
CA LYS A 12 13.31 29.37 27.65
C LYS A 12 13.06 30.86 27.44
N ALA A 13 14.03 31.54 26.83
CA ALA A 13 13.82 32.87 26.27
C ALA A 13 12.69 32.80 25.25
N LYS A 14 11.63 33.56 25.50
CA LYS A 14 10.54 33.76 24.55
C LYS A 14 11.04 34.79 23.55
N ASN A 15 11.29 34.36 22.30
CA ASN A 15 11.66 35.28 21.23
C ASN A 15 10.56 36.35 21.09
N PRO A 16 10.87 37.66 21.21
CA PRO A 16 9.91 38.72 20.96
C PRO A 16 9.68 38.80 19.44
N GLY A 17 8.72 38.02 18.96
CA GLY A 17 8.42 37.86 17.53
C GLY A 17 7.55 36.64 17.21
N GLU A 18 7.27 35.78 18.19
CA GLU A 18 6.43 34.60 18.01
C GLU A 18 4.94 34.82 18.40
N SER A 19 4.55 36.02 18.87
CA SER A 19 3.17 36.31 19.29
C SER A 19 2.17 36.39 18.14
N ASP A 20 2.63 36.60 16.91
CA ASP A 20 1.76 36.86 15.75
C ASP A 20 1.73 35.71 14.74
N ARG A 21 2.36 34.57 15.06
CA ARG A 21 2.21 33.36 14.24
C ARG A 21 0.95 32.63 14.70
N PRO A 22 -0.06 32.42 13.85
CA PRO A 22 -1.16 31.54 14.21
C PRO A 22 -0.57 30.15 14.44
N VAL A 23 -0.47 29.76 15.70
CA VAL A 23 -0.25 28.36 16.09
C VAL A 23 -1.42 27.62 15.48
N ARG A 24 -1.18 26.91 14.38
CA ARG A 24 -2.14 25.98 13.80
C ARG A 24 -2.36 24.90 14.85
N GLN A 25 -3.30 25.13 15.75
CA GLN A 25 -3.78 24.15 16.71
C GLN A 25 -4.19 22.95 15.86
N LYS A 26 -3.38 21.90 15.93
CA LYS A 26 -3.73 20.61 15.36
C LYS A 26 -5.01 20.22 16.11
N PRO A 27 -6.17 20.13 15.45
CA PRO A 27 -7.39 19.79 16.16
C PRO A 27 -7.17 18.46 16.85
N ALA A 28 -7.59 18.36 18.12
CA ALA A 28 -7.62 17.10 18.85
C ALA A 28 -8.28 16.04 17.95
N PRO A 29 -7.79 14.78 17.95
CA PRO A 29 -8.38 13.74 17.12
C PRO A 29 -9.87 13.65 17.46
N LYS A 30 -10.72 14.03 16.51
CA LYS A 30 -12.17 13.87 16.63
C LYS A 30 -12.41 12.39 16.82
N GLN A 31 -12.95 12.02 17.97
CA GLN A 31 -13.35 10.63 18.22
C GLN A 31 -14.38 10.24 17.16
N PRO A 32 -14.27 9.03 16.58
CA PRO A 32 -15.17 8.62 15.51
C PRO A 32 -16.61 8.60 16.03
N THR A 33 -17.48 9.35 15.35
CA THR A 33 -18.91 9.43 15.68
C THR A 33 -19.59 8.14 15.23
N ILE A 34 -19.80 7.21 16.17
CA ILE A 34 -20.41 5.91 15.86
C ILE A 34 -21.89 6.12 15.53
N LYS A 35 -22.30 5.81 14.30
CA LYS A 35 -23.71 5.85 13.88
C LYS A 35 -24.41 4.59 14.37
N GLN A 36 -25.42 4.73 15.22
CA GLN A 36 -26.21 3.61 15.73
C GLN A 36 -27.34 3.28 14.74
N VAL A 37 -27.38 2.05 14.23
CA VAL A 37 -28.53 1.50 13.50
C VAL A 37 -28.88 0.17 14.17
N GLY A 38 -29.98 0.13 14.92
CA GLY A 38 -30.52 -1.12 15.47
C GLY A 38 -29.70 -1.81 16.58
N GLY A 39 -29.00 -1.05 17.43
CA GLY A 39 -28.36 -1.57 18.65
C GLY A 39 -26.96 -2.17 18.48
N ALA A 40 -26.46 -2.33 17.25
CA ALA A 40 -25.09 -2.73 17.00
C ALA A 40 -24.20 -1.52 16.68
N TYR A 41 -23.00 -1.50 17.27
CA TYR A 41 -21.96 -0.52 16.98
C TYR A 41 -21.07 -1.09 15.88
N PHE A 42 -21.15 -0.51 14.68
CA PHE A 42 -20.26 -0.85 13.59
C PHE A 42 -19.18 0.23 13.48
N LEU A 43 -17.92 -0.21 13.40
CA LEU A 43 -16.84 0.66 12.96
C LEU A 43 -16.99 0.88 11.46
N SER A 44 -16.71 2.11 10.99
CA SER A 44 -16.49 2.29 9.55
C SER A 44 -15.18 1.62 9.14
N GLU A 45 -14.99 1.39 7.85
CA GLU A 45 -13.78 0.79 7.27
C GLU A 45 -12.50 1.56 7.70
N ASP A 46 -12.64 2.86 7.95
CA ASP A 46 -11.56 3.76 8.37
C ASP A 46 -11.42 3.90 9.88
N ASP A 47 -12.46 3.52 10.65
CA ASP A 47 -12.43 3.56 12.11
C ASP A 47 -11.80 2.29 12.72
N ALA A 48 -11.55 1.26 11.90
CA ALA A 48 -10.78 0.09 12.33
C ALA A 48 -9.38 0.55 12.76
N LYS A 49 -8.97 0.20 13.99
CA LYS A 49 -7.72 0.65 14.63
C LYS A 49 -6.47 0.31 13.81
N SER A 50 -6.16 1.12 12.82
CA SER A 50 -4.82 1.20 12.24
C SER A 50 -4.01 2.18 13.09
N TYR A 51 -2.86 1.75 13.60
CA TYR A 51 -1.92 2.65 14.27
C TYR A 51 -1.24 3.62 13.27
N GLY A 52 -1.52 3.49 11.98
CA GLY A 52 -0.98 4.32 10.91
C GLY A 52 -1.88 5.49 10.52
N ASN A 53 -1.29 6.48 9.82
CA ASN A 53 -2.05 7.57 9.21
C ASN A 53 -2.73 7.07 7.91
N ILE A 54 -4.05 6.95 7.92
CA ILE A 54 -4.85 6.41 6.81
C ILE A 54 -4.70 7.25 5.54
N GLU A 55 -4.73 8.58 5.67
CA GLU A 55 -4.54 9.49 4.54
C GLU A 55 -3.17 9.28 3.88
N TYR A 56 -2.15 9.06 4.71
CA TYR A 56 -0.82 8.75 4.21
C TYR A 56 -0.78 7.40 3.49
N MET A 57 -1.41 6.37 4.05
CA MET A 57 -1.45 5.03 3.44
C MET A 57 -2.15 5.04 2.07
N ARG A 58 -3.21 5.85 1.94
CA ARG A 58 -3.95 5.99 0.68
C ARG A 58 -3.27 6.92 -0.32
N SER A 59 -2.43 7.85 0.14
CA SER A 59 -1.76 8.79 -0.74
C SER A 59 -0.87 8.10 -1.77
N SER A 60 -0.98 8.53 -3.03
CA SER A 60 -0.05 8.14 -4.08
C SER A 60 1.12 9.12 -4.12
N LYS A 61 2.36 8.60 -4.16
CA LYS A 61 3.57 9.40 -4.24
C LYS A 61 4.33 9.12 -5.52
N THR A 62 4.83 10.19 -6.15
CA THR A 62 5.67 10.08 -7.33
C THR A 62 7.14 9.98 -6.93
N VAL A 63 7.81 8.93 -7.38
CA VAL A 63 9.24 8.68 -7.19
C VAL A 63 9.94 8.78 -8.54
N ARG A 64 10.94 9.68 -8.62
CA ARG A 64 11.79 9.86 -9.80
C ARG A 64 13.16 9.26 -9.53
N ARG A 65 13.61 8.39 -10.42
CA ARG A 65 14.97 7.83 -10.42
C ARG A 65 15.66 8.20 -11.72
N THR A 66 16.84 8.79 -11.63
CA THR A 66 17.71 9.07 -12.77
C THR A 66 18.78 7.99 -12.86
N TYR A 67 19.18 7.66 -14.08
CA TYR A 67 20.22 6.67 -14.36
C TYR A 67 21.31 7.30 -15.20
N ALA A 68 22.54 6.85 -14.98
CA ALA A 68 23.68 7.26 -15.77
C ALA A 68 23.46 6.96 -17.27
N LYS A 69 23.94 7.87 -18.10
CA LYS A 69 23.94 7.77 -19.56
C LYS A 69 24.71 6.53 -20.04
N LYS A 70 24.19 5.88 -21.09
CA LYS A 70 24.91 4.81 -21.80
C LYS A 70 25.77 5.41 -22.92
N ARG A 71 26.82 4.69 -23.32
CA ARG A 71 27.68 5.10 -24.44
C ARG A 71 26.85 5.24 -25.72
N GLY A 72 26.91 6.42 -26.34
CA GLY A 72 26.15 6.74 -27.55
C GLY A 72 24.78 7.39 -27.32
N GLU A 73 24.40 7.63 -26.07
CA GLU A 73 23.12 8.29 -25.72
C GLU A 73 23.37 9.71 -25.21
N THR A 74 22.61 10.67 -25.72
CA THR A 74 22.81 12.10 -25.47
C THR A 74 22.16 12.61 -24.18
N GLY A 75 21.19 11.89 -23.63
CA GLY A 75 20.45 12.27 -22.41
C GLY A 75 20.63 11.31 -21.24
N GLU A 76 20.39 11.82 -20.03
CA GLU A 76 20.18 10.97 -18.84
C GLU A 76 18.85 10.23 -18.97
N ARG A 77 18.79 9.01 -18.46
CA ARG A 77 17.54 8.22 -18.49
C ARG A 77 16.80 8.38 -17.19
N GLU A 78 15.48 8.50 -17.27
CA GLU A 78 14.65 8.64 -16.09
C GLU A 78 13.58 7.55 -15.99
N SER A 79 13.25 7.17 -14.76
CA SER A 79 12.10 6.33 -14.43
C SER A 79 11.26 7.05 -13.41
N ILE A 80 10.06 7.45 -13.83
CA ILE A 80 9.04 8.02 -12.96
C ILE A 80 8.04 6.93 -12.61
N ARG A 81 7.78 6.73 -11.31
CA ARG A 81 6.77 5.78 -10.81
C ARG A 81 5.87 6.47 -9.81
N GLN A 82 4.57 6.24 -9.91
CA GLN A 82 3.60 6.61 -8.91
C GLN A 82 3.32 5.36 -8.05
N ILE A 83 3.53 5.48 -6.75
CA ILE A 83 3.47 4.36 -5.80
C ILE A 83 2.50 4.76 -4.67
N SER A 84 1.52 3.92 -4.39
CA SER A 84 0.67 3.97 -3.21
C SER A 84 0.79 2.64 -2.43
N SER A 85 0.12 2.52 -1.28
CA SER A 85 0.11 1.26 -0.53
C SER A 85 -0.63 0.13 -1.25
N LEU A 86 -1.50 0.47 -2.21
CA LEU A 86 -2.35 -0.50 -2.93
C LEU A 86 -1.84 -0.79 -4.34
N GLU A 87 -1.17 0.16 -4.98
CA GLU A 87 -0.86 0.08 -6.40
C GLU A 87 0.47 0.77 -6.75
N ALA A 88 1.16 0.29 -7.78
CA ALA A 88 2.30 0.95 -8.38
C ALA A 88 2.12 1.07 -9.90
N LYS A 89 2.24 2.29 -10.43
CA LYS A 89 2.13 2.61 -11.87
C LYS A 89 3.40 3.28 -12.38
N ARG A 90 3.85 2.91 -13.58
CA ARG A 90 4.96 3.58 -14.26
C ARG A 90 4.42 4.77 -15.06
N LEU A 91 5.05 5.93 -14.89
CA LEU A 91 4.72 7.16 -15.61
C LEU A 91 5.79 7.44 -16.67
N GLN A 92 5.39 8.11 -17.74
CA GLN A 92 6.29 8.71 -18.74
C GLN A 92 6.96 9.95 -18.13
N GLU A 93 7.99 10.48 -18.81
CA GLU A 93 8.84 11.57 -18.30
C GLU A 93 8.08 12.87 -17.96
N GLN A 94 6.83 13.03 -18.44
CA GLN A 94 5.94 14.15 -18.13
C GLN A 94 4.87 13.84 -17.06
N GLY A 95 4.98 12.72 -16.33
CA GLY A 95 4.00 12.31 -15.32
C GLY A 95 2.71 11.73 -15.89
N MET A 96 2.63 11.54 -17.21
CA MET A 96 1.52 10.88 -17.89
C MET A 96 1.62 9.35 -17.69
N PRO A 97 0.50 8.63 -17.50
CA PRO A 97 0.53 7.17 -17.42
C PRO A 97 1.10 6.57 -18.70
N VAL A 98 2.10 5.68 -18.57
CA VAL A 98 2.52 4.86 -19.72
C VAL A 98 1.33 3.96 -20.06
N GLN A 99 0.82 4.04 -21.29
CA GLN A 99 -0.19 3.12 -21.80
C GLN A 99 0.34 1.69 -21.62
N GLN A 100 -0.22 0.95 -20.67
CA GLN A 100 0.15 -0.42 -20.41
C GLN A 100 -0.26 -1.25 -21.63
N VAL A 101 0.72 -1.84 -22.32
CA VAL A 101 0.46 -3.04 -23.12
C VAL A 101 -0.08 -4.07 -22.12
N ALA A 102 -1.33 -4.49 -22.33
CA ALA A 102 -2.14 -5.28 -21.40
C ALA A 102 -1.36 -6.44 -20.76
N THR A 103 -0.86 -6.24 -19.54
CA THR A 103 -0.64 -7.33 -18.60
C THR A 103 -1.99 -7.68 -18.00
N SER A 104 -2.50 -8.85 -18.41
CA SER A 104 -3.67 -9.55 -17.91
C SER A 104 -3.93 -9.27 -16.42
N GLU A 105 -5.03 -8.57 -16.17
CA GLU A 105 -5.64 -8.40 -14.86
C GLU A 105 -5.94 -9.78 -14.27
N VAL A 106 -5.29 -10.15 -13.18
CA VAL A 106 -5.76 -11.27 -12.35
C VAL A 106 -6.93 -10.73 -11.53
N SER A 107 -8.08 -10.68 -12.18
CA SER A 107 -9.38 -10.54 -11.54
C SER A 107 -9.68 -11.84 -10.81
N TYR A 108 -9.58 -11.82 -9.47
CA TYR A 108 -10.16 -12.86 -8.64
C TYR A 108 -11.67 -12.63 -8.58
N GLN A 109 -12.39 -13.16 -9.57
CA GLN A 109 -13.82 -13.43 -9.43
C GLN A 109 -14.06 -14.94 -9.32
N PRO A 110 -14.77 -15.41 -8.28
CA PRO A 110 -15.18 -16.80 -8.22
C PRO A 110 -16.37 -16.98 -9.19
N THR A 111 -16.08 -17.35 -10.43
CA THR A 111 -17.13 -17.73 -11.39
C THR A 111 -17.34 -19.23 -11.34
N VAL A 112 -18.43 -19.64 -10.69
CA VAL A 112 -18.94 -21.01 -10.73
C VAL A 112 -19.56 -21.22 -12.12
N LYS A 113 -18.76 -21.67 -13.10
CA LYS A 113 -19.28 -22.10 -14.40
C LYS A 113 -19.48 -23.62 -14.40
N LYS A 114 -20.74 -24.01 -14.22
CA LYS A 114 -21.27 -25.33 -14.64
C LYS A 114 -21.20 -25.42 -16.17
N ASP A 115 -20.89 -26.61 -16.64
CA ASP A 115 -21.04 -27.10 -18.03
C ASP A 115 -19.96 -26.70 -19.05
N ALA A 116 -18.82 -27.40 -18.96
CA ALA A 116 -17.84 -27.60 -20.05
C ALA A 116 -17.24 -29.02 -19.95
N SER A 117 -18.10 -30.04 -19.86
CA SER A 117 -17.76 -31.37 -19.33
C SER A 117 -17.20 -32.39 -20.33
N SER A 118 -17.02 -32.04 -21.61
CA SER A 118 -16.53 -33.00 -22.62
C SER A 118 -15.13 -32.72 -23.18
N GLU A 119 -14.59 -31.51 -23.07
CA GLU A 119 -13.26 -31.18 -23.62
C GLU A 119 -12.17 -31.07 -22.54
N ARG A 120 -12.56 -30.94 -21.26
CA ARG A 120 -11.64 -30.90 -20.10
C ARG A 120 -11.03 -32.24 -19.70
N ARG A 121 -11.52 -33.36 -20.22
CA ARG A 121 -11.02 -34.70 -19.88
C ARG A 121 -10.17 -35.26 -21.01
N LYS A 122 -9.08 -34.56 -21.36
CA LYS A 122 -7.97 -35.25 -22.03
C LYS A 122 -7.37 -36.19 -20.99
N VAL A 123 -7.48 -37.50 -21.24
CA VAL A 123 -6.87 -38.52 -20.39
C VAL A 123 -5.37 -38.36 -20.54
N ASP A 124 -4.72 -37.82 -19.51
CA ASP A 124 -3.27 -37.78 -19.46
C ASP A 124 -2.75 -39.16 -19.05
N THR A 125 -1.79 -39.69 -19.80
CA THR A 125 -1.15 -40.98 -19.53
C THR A 125 -0.10 -40.88 -18.42
N ASN A 126 0.23 -39.67 -17.97
CA ASN A 126 1.23 -39.40 -16.95
C ASN A 126 0.86 -40.02 -15.59
N LEU A 127 -0.43 -40.06 -15.26
CA LEU A 127 -0.91 -40.60 -13.97
C LEU A 127 -1.14 -42.12 -13.97
N ASP A 128 -0.97 -42.80 -15.12
CA ASP A 128 -1.32 -44.22 -15.23
C ASP A 128 -0.33 -45.14 -14.51
N MET A 129 0.94 -44.76 -14.41
CA MET A 129 1.93 -45.53 -13.65
C MET A 129 1.60 -45.51 -12.14
N PHE A 130 1.22 -44.34 -11.62
CA PHE A 130 0.80 -44.18 -10.22
C PHE A 130 -0.53 -44.87 -9.92
N ARG A 131 -1.50 -44.81 -10.84
CA ARG A 131 -2.79 -45.52 -10.71
C ARG A 131 -2.62 -47.04 -10.68
N LYS A 132 -1.67 -47.59 -11.44
CA LYS A 132 -1.35 -49.03 -11.40
C LYS A 132 -0.76 -49.42 -10.05
N MET A 133 0.26 -48.71 -9.56
CA MET A 133 0.85 -48.95 -8.24
C MET A 133 -0.20 -48.87 -7.11
N ALA A 134 -1.10 -47.89 -7.17
CA ALA A 134 -2.19 -47.75 -6.18
C ALA A 134 -3.18 -48.92 -6.19
N LYS A 135 -3.43 -49.54 -7.35
CA LYS A 135 -4.28 -50.74 -7.44
C LYS A 135 -3.59 -51.95 -6.82
N ASP A 136 -2.28 -52.10 -7.04
CA ASP A 136 -1.52 -53.23 -6.51
C ASP A 136 -1.38 -53.19 -4.98
N ILE A 137 -1.34 -51.99 -4.37
CA ILE A 137 -1.34 -51.82 -2.91
C ILE A 137 -2.68 -52.22 -2.27
N ARG A 138 -3.79 -52.17 -3.01
CA ARG A 138 -5.13 -52.54 -2.51
C ARG A 138 -5.46 -54.03 -2.66
N LYS A 139 -4.55 -54.82 -3.23
CA LYS A 139 -4.60 -56.29 -3.21
C LYS A 139 -3.78 -56.83 -2.05
#